data_AF-A0A4R2RV36-F1
#
_entry.id   AF-A0A4R2RV36-F1
#
_cell.length_a   1.000
_cell.length_b   1.000
_cell.length_c   1.000
_cell.angle_alpha   90.00
_cell.angle_beta   90.00
_cell.angle_gamma   90.00
#
_symmetry.space_group_name_H-M   'P 1'
#
loop_
_entity.id
_entity.type
_entity.pdbx_description
1 polymer ?
#
loop_
_entity_poly.entity_id
_entity_poly.type
_entity_poly.pdbx_seq_one_letter_code
_entity_poly.pdbx_strand_id
1 'polypeptide(L)'
;MGNGPGGETALDFGRDPMTDETCWPAPVLALLEEQRAMTVAIADEKGPWAAPVYYIWEGRQFFFLSSPRARHVAALAPGEVKPAAVTIARAPADYRQIAGLQMAGTLSLVEGLPERAARFVLFGRRFDFFQRFLTEPALALTLSKTALYRFTAESCCWVDNERAFGERTGLF
;
A
#
# COMPACT_ATOMS: atom_id res chain seq x y z
N MET A 1 17.72 -8.48 52.44
CA MET A 1 17.15 -9.65 51.72
C MET A 1 15.81 -9.23 51.16
N GLY A 2 15.53 -9.52 49.89
CA GLY A 2 14.30 -9.09 49.21
C GLY A 2 14.57 -8.73 47.76
N ASN A 3 14.35 -9.68 46.84
CA ASN A 3 14.55 -9.49 45.40
C ASN A 3 13.37 -8.72 44.78
N GLY A 4 13.66 -7.94 43.73
CA GLY A 4 12.65 -7.42 42.81
C GLY A 4 13.19 -7.40 41.38
N PRO A 5 12.79 -8.33 40.49
CA PRO A 5 13.07 -8.26 39.06
C PRO A 5 11.99 -7.42 38.37
N GLY A 6 12.38 -6.55 37.43
CA GLY A 6 11.49 -5.51 36.88
C GLY A 6 11.76 -5.07 35.46
N GLY A 7 12.07 -6.00 34.56
CA GLY A 7 11.92 -5.88 33.11
C GLY A 7 12.47 -4.63 32.41
N GLU A 8 13.76 -4.66 32.05
CA GLU A 8 14.20 -3.92 30.86
C GLU A 8 13.60 -4.60 29.62
N THR A 9 12.76 -3.86 28.87
CA THR A 9 12.22 -4.32 27.60
C THR A 9 13.33 -4.33 26.55
N ALA A 10 13.98 -5.48 26.40
CA ALA A 10 14.94 -5.69 25.32
C ALA A 10 14.25 -5.45 23.97
N LEU A 11 14.79 -4.53 23.17
CA LEU A 11 14.39 -4.32 21.79
C LEU A 11 14.80 -5.56 20.98
N ASP A 12 13.81 -6.33 20.54
CA ASP A 12 14.01 -7.53 19.74
C ASP A 12 14.43 -7.17 18.30
N PHE A 13 15.74 -7.04 18.09
CA PHE A 13 16.35 -6.92 16.77
C PHE A 13 16.47 -8.30 16.10
N GLY A 14 15.32 -8.92 15.82
CA GLY A 14 15.25 -10.36 15.53
C GLY A 14 14.16 -10.83 14.55
N ARG A 15 13.58 -9.98 13.70
CA ARG A 15 12.68 -10.43 12.60
C ARG A 15 13.36 -10.46 11.24
N ASP A 16 13.42 -11.65 10.65
CA ASP A 16 13.75 -11.88 9.26
C ASP A 16 12.62 -11.30 8.37
N PRO A 17 12.88 -10.29 7.51
CA PRO A 17 11.82 -9.43 6.96
C PRO A 17 11.00 -10.05 5.81
N MET A 18 11.12 -11.36 5.54
CA MET A 18 10.63 -11.97 4.30
C MET A 18 9.58 -13.09 4.45
N THR A 19 9.19 -13.48 5.68
CA THR A 19 8.29 -14.64 5.92
C THR A 19 7.11 -14.39 6.87
N ASP A 20 6.89 -13.16 7.32
CA ASP A 20 5.69 -12.80 8.07
C ASP A 20 4.51 -12.64 7.10
N GLU A 21 3.90 -13.77 6.70
CA GLU A 21 2.60 -13.81 6.01
C GLU A 21 1.53 -13.19 6.92
N THR A 22 1.48 -11.86 6.93
CA THR A 22 0.52 -11.10 7.72
C THR A 22 -0.89 -11.45 7.25
N CYS A 23 -1.54 -12.34 7.99
CA CYS A 23 -2.93 -12.70 7.75
C CYS A 23 -3.81 -11.50 8.14
N TRP A 24 -4.06 -10.63 7.16
CA TRP A 24 -4.97 -9.50 7.31
C TRP A 24 -6.32 -10.00 7.87
N PRO A 25 -6.91 -9.33 8.88
CA PRO A 25 -8.22 -9.72 9.40
C PRO A 25 -9.27 -9.78 8.29
N ALA A 26 -10.24 -10.70 8.37
CA ALA A 26 -11.24 -10.89 7.32
C ALA A 26 -11.97 -9.60 6.85
N PRO A 27 -12.33 -8.63 7.73
CA PRO A 27 -12.89 -7.34 7.29
C PRO A 27 -11.92 -6.50 6.45
N VAL A 28 -10.62 -6.60 6.73
CA VAL A 28 -9.55 -5.92 5.99
C VAL A 28 -9.33 -6.60 4.64
N LEU A 29 -9.29 -7.94 4.57
CA LEU A 29 -9.25 -8.67 3.30
C LEU A 29 -10.41 -8.28 2.39
N ALA A 30 -11.64 -8.24 2.92
CA ALA A 30 -12.82 -7.82 2.18
C ALA A 30 -12.68 -6.38 1.64
N LEU A 31 -12.15 -5.44 2.43
CA LEU A 31 -11.85 -4.08 1.97
C LEU A 31 -10.81 -4.07 0.83
N LEU A 32 -9.73 -4.83 0.97
CA LEU A 32 -8.65 -4.90 -0.04
C LEU A 32 -9.17 -5.51 -1.35
N GLU A 33 -10.04 -6.52 -1.28
CA GLU A 33 -10.69 -7.11 -2.44
C GLU A 33 -11.65 -6.12 -3.11
N GLU A 34 -12.53 -5.48 -2.34
CA GLU A 34 -13.56 -4.53 -2.76
C GLU A 34 -12.95 -3.26 -3.40
N GLN A 35 -12.03 -2.59 -2.70
CA GLN A 35 -11.57 -1.25 -3.05
C GLN A 35 -10.53 -1.27 -4.16
N ARG A 36 -10.88 -0.70 -5.31
CA ARG A 36 -10.05 -0.75 -6.54
C ARG A 36 -8.88 0.23 -6.55
N ALA A 37 -8.96 1.30 -5.75
CA ALA A 37 -7.93 2.32 -5.65
C ALA A 37 -7.48 2.52 -4.19
N MET A 38 -6.24 2.97 -4.03
CA MET A 38 -5.67 3.46 -2.78
C MET A 38 -5.21 4.91 -2.98
N THR A 39 -5.18 5.71 -1.93
CA THR A 39 -4.59 7.05 -1.98
C THR A 39 -3.18 6.99 -1.43
N VAL A 40 -2.19 7.29 -2.26
CA VAL A 40 -0.78 7.47 -1.85
C VAL A 40 -0.57 8.93 -1.49
N ALA A 41 -0.04 9.18 -0.30
CA ALA A 41 0.34 10.49 0.19
C ALA A 41 1.87 10.57 0.41
N ILE A 42 2.46 11.67 -0.03
CA ILE A 42 3.87 12.00 0.14
C ILE A 42 4.01 13.43 0.69
N ALA A 43 5.20 13.77 1.19
CA ALA A 43 5.63 15.15 1.37
C ALA A 43 6.84 15.40 0.46
N ASP A 44 6.82 16.50 -0.29
CA ASP A 44 7.95 16.99 -1.07
C ASP A 44 8.25 18.47 -0.74
N GLU A 45 9.22 19.07 -1.41
CA GLU A 45 9.60 20.49 -1.23
C GLU A 45 8.44 21.48 -1.48
N LYS A 46 7.37 21.04 -2.17
CA LYS A 46 6.15 21.81 -2.44
C LYS A 46 5.02 21.44 -1.47
N GLY A 47 5.36 20.82 -0.33
CA GLY A 47 4.43 20.44 0.73
C GLY A 47 3.76 19.07 0.52
N PRO A 48 2.68 18.78 1.27
CA PRO A 48 1.99 17.50 1.17
C PRO A 48 1.29 17.33 -0.19
N TRP A 49 1.23 16.10 -0.66
CA TRP A 49 0.49 15.71 -1.86
C TRP A 49 -0.15 14.35 -1.68
N ALA A 50 -1.38 14.18 -2.14
CA ALA A 50 -2.10 12.91 -2.14
C ALA A 50 -2.68 12.63 -3.53
N ALA A 51 -2.61 11.38 -3.99
CA ALA A 51 -3.14 10.96 -5.29
C ALA A 51 -3.74 9.55 -5.23
N PRO A 52 -4.92 9.32 -5.86
CA PRO A 52 -5.48 7.99 -6.02
C PRO A 52 -4.72 7.20 -7.09
N VAL A 53 -4.48 5.92 -6.85
CA VAL A 53 -3.85 4.97 -7.77
C VAL A 53 -4.53 3.60 -7.70
N TYR A 54 -4.63 2.90 -8.83
CA TYR A 54 -5.01 1.48 -8.85
C TYR A 54 -3.90 0.63 -8.23
N TYR A 55 -4.28 -0.40 -7.46
CA TYR A 55 -3.31 -1.24 -6.77
C TYR A 55 -3.64 -2.74 -6.79
N ILE A 56 -2.59 -3.52 -6.63
CA ILE A 56 -2.59 -4.92 -6.16
C ILE A 56 -1.81 -4.98 -4.84
N TRP A 57 -1.90 -6.08 -4.09
CA TRP A 57 -1.09 -6.29 -2.88
C TRP A 57 -0.64 -7.75 -2.75
N GLU A 58 0.45 -7.95 -2.00
CA GLU A 58 1.00 -9.25 -1.60
C GLU A 58 1.59 -9.07 -0.19
N GLY A 59 1.02 -9.76 0.81
CA GLY A 59 1.35 -9.50 2.22
C GLY A 59 1.15 -8.03 2.61
N ARG A 60 2.23 -7.38 3.10
CA ARG A 60 2.29 -5.95 3.48
C ARG A 60 2.72 -5.02 2.34
N GLN A 61 2.94 -5.54 1.13
CA GLN A 61 3.42 -4.79 -0.04
C GLN A 61 2.26 -4.45 -0.98
N PHE A 62 2.13 -3.18 -1.33
CA PHE A 62 1.12 -2.64 -2.24
C PHE A 62 1.80 -2.13 -3.50
N PHE A 63 1.39 -2.59 -4.67
CA PHE A 63 2.01 -2.23 -5.93
C PHE A 63 1.06 -1.40 -6.80
N PHE A 64 1.58 -0.37 -7.44
CA PHE A 64 0.81 0.48 -8.36
C PHE A 64 1.64 0.89 -9.58
N LEU A 65 0.95 1.13 -10.69
CA LEU A 65 1.55 1.61 -11.93
C LEU A 65 1.31 3.11 -12.05
N SER A 66 2.37 3.87 -12.32
CA SER A 66 2.29 5.32 -12.48
C SER A 66 3.29 5.84 -13.52
N SER A 67 3.05 7.03 -14.05
CA SER A 67 4.05 7.70 -14.88
C SER A 67 5.20 8.19 -13.97
N PRO A 68 6.48 7.98 -14.35
CA PRO A 68 7.62 8.54 -13.60
C PRO A 68 7.63 10.06 -13.45
N ARG A 69 6.76 10.78 -14.17
CA ARG A 69 6.58 12.24 -14.06
C ARG A 69 5.45 12.66 -13.11
N ALA A 70 4.68 11.72 -12.55
CA ALA A 70 3.57 12.05 -11.65
C ALA A 70 4.10 12.43 -10.26
N ARG A 71 3.61 13.54 -9.68
CA ARG A 71 4.16 14.13 -8.44
C ARG A 71 4.35 13.12 -7.29
N HIS A 72 3.40 12.20 -7.10
CA HIS A 72 3.44 11.17 -6.06
C HIS A 72 4.56 10.11 -6.21
N VAL A 73 5.32 10.11 -7.31
CA VAL A 73 6.51 9.26 -7.55
C VAL A 73 7.70 10.02 -8.15
N ALA A 74 7.52 11.23 -8.68
CA ALA A 74 8.55 11.92 -9.48
C ALA A 74 9.83 12.28 -8.71
N ALA A 75 9.74 12.35 -7.38
CA ALA A 75 10.90 12.59 -6.51
C ALA A 75 11.71 11.31 -6.22
N LEU A 76 11.28 10.13 -6.67
CA LEU A 76 11.88 8.83 -6.33
C LEU A 76 12.81 8.34 -7.45
N ALA A 77 14.11 8.38 -7.21
CA ALA A 77 15.11 7.85 -8.14
C ALA A 77 15.26 6.31 -8.03
N PRO A 78 15.86 5.64 -9.04
CA PRO A 78 16.23 4.23 -8.94
C PRO A 78 17.12 3.96 -7.71
N GLY A 79 16.92 2.83 -7.05
CA GLY A 79 17.57 2.48 -5.78
C GLY A 79 17.13 3.29 -4.54
N GLU A 80 16.35 4.37 -4.68
CA GLU A 80 15.86 5.14 -3.52
C GLU A 80 14.64 4.50 -2.85
N VAL A 81 14.52 4.79 -1.55
CA VAL A 81 13.36 4.47 -0.71
C VAL A 81 12.95 5.77 0.00
N LYS A 82 11.67 6.16 -0.07
CA LYS A 82 11.18 7.41 0.55
C LYS A 82 9.95 7.19 1.44
N PRO A 83 9.81 7.91 2.57
CA PRO A 83 8.62 7.84 3.40
C PRO A 83 7.35 8.19 2.63
N ALA A 84 6.28 7.45 2.87
CA ALA A 84 4.95 7.68 2.33
C ALA A 84 3.88 7.23 3.33
N ALA A 85 2.66 7.72 3.13
CA ALA A 85 1.47 7.20 3.78
C ALA A 85 0.49 6.70 2.74
N VAL A 86 -0.32 5.69 3.08
CA VAL A 86 -1.37 5.16 2.21
C VAL A 86 -2.66 5.03 2.99
N THR A 87 -3.78 5.35 2.35
CA THR A 87 -5.10 5.00 2.84
C THR A 87 -5.92 4.27 1.79
N ILE A 88 -6.66 3.26 2.26
CA ILE A 88 -7.67 2.53 1.49
C ILE A 88 -8.94 2.63 2.31
N ALA A 89 -9.99 3.24 1.77
CA ALA A 89 -11.23 3.47 2.50
C ALA A 89 -12.42 3.11 1.61
N ARG A 90 -13.54 2.72 2.23
CA ARG A 90 -14.82 2.66 1.53
C ARG A 90 -15.24 4.06 1.07
N ALA A 91 -16.18 4.11 0.13
CA ALA A 91 -16.94 5.30 -0.21
C ALA A 91 -18.29 5.28 0.54
N PRO A 92 -18.36 5.76 1.79
CA PRO A 92 -19.57 5.67 2.61
C PRO A 92 -20.68 6.62 2.12
N ALA A 93 -21.93 6.24 2.38
CA ALA A 93 -23.09 7.13 2.23
C ALA A 93 -23.40 7.93 3.52
N ASP A 94 -23.01 7.40 4.69
CA ASP A 94 -23.14 8.04 6.00
C ASP A 94 -21.80 7.98 6.76
N TYR A 95 -21.47 9.00 7.57
CA TYR A 95 -20.20 9.08 8.29
C TYR A 95 -19.95 7.91 9.27
N ARG A 96 -21.00 7.21 9.70
CA ARG A 96 -20.91 5.97 10.50
C ARG A 96 -20.34 4.79 9.72
N GLN A 97 -20.39 4.83 8.40
CA GLN A 97 -19.88 3.78 7.50
C GLN A 97 -18.42 4.00 7.09
N ILE A 98 -17.74 5.01 7.65
CA ILE A 98 -16.30 5.24 7.39
C ILE A 98 -15.54 4.03 7.95
N ALA A 99 -15.04 3.21 7.02
CA ALA A 99 -14.18 2.08 7.30
C ALA A 99 -12.98 2.08 6.33
N GLY A 100 -11.79 1.76 6.83
CA GLY A 100 -10.57 1.83 6.03
C GLY A 100 -9.26 1.62 6.78
N LEU A 101 -8.20 1.46 6.01
CA LEU A 101 -6.82 1.37 6.46
C LEU A 101 -6.14 2.74 6.42
N GLN A 102 -5.30 2.98 7.41
CA GLN A 102 -4.35 4.09 7.46
C GLN A 102 -2.97 3.50 7.71
N MET A 103 -2.06 3.69 6.76
CA MET A 103 -0.73 3.06 6.77
C MET A 103 0.36 4.11 6.65
N ALA A 104 1.44 3.91 7.40
CA ALA A 104 2.71 4.59 7.19
C ALA A 104 3.76 3.56 6.74
N GLY A 105 4.73 4.01 5.96
CA GLY A 105 5.84 3.18 5.53
C GLY A 105 6.62 3.82 4.40
N THR A 106 7.11 3.00 3.47
CA THR A 106 8.07 3.44 2.46
C THR A 106 7.65 3.10 1.04
N LEU A 107 8.09 3.94 0.10
CA LEU A 107 7.86 3.85 -1.32
C LEU A 107 9.19 3.60 -2.06
N SER A 108 9.24 2.59 -2.92
CA SER A 108 10.38 2.27 -3.79
C SER A 108 9.96 2.02 -5.24
N LEU A 109 10.89 2.20 -6.18
CA LEU A 109 10.74 1.71 -7.56
C LEU A 109 10.88 0.17 -7.57
N VAL A 110 10.17 -0.52 -8.46
CA VAL A 110 10.39 -1.95 -8.72
C VAL A 110 11.17 -2.09 -10.02
N GLU A 111 12.47 -2.40 -9.91
CA GLU A 111 13.40 -2.39 -11.04
C GLU A 111 13.51 -3.76 -11.73
N GLY A 112 13.48 -4.85 -10.96
CA GLY A 112 13.68 -6.22 -11.45
C GLY A 112 12.60 -6.67 -12.45
N LEU A 113 13.00 -7.00 -13.68
CA LEU A 113 12.09 -7.47 -14.72
C LEU A 113 11.22 -8.68 -14.32
N PRO A 114 11.73 -9.72 -13.62
CA PRO A 114 10.90 -10.85 -13.18
C PRO A 114 9.82 -10.43 -12.18
N GLU A 115 10.17 -9.59 -11.18
CA GLU A 115 9.21 -9.06 -10.20
C GLU A 115 8.14 -8.22 -10.90
N ARG A 116 8.54 -7.30 -11.80
CA ARG A 116 7.61 -6.50 -12.61
C ARG A 116 6.64 -7.40 -13.39
N ALA A 117 7.14 -8.41 -14.11
CA ALA A 117 6.33 -9.31 -14.91
C ALA A 117 5.29 -10.08 -14.07
N ALA A 118 5.70 -10.64 -12.93
CA ALA A 118 4.79 -11.34 -12.01
C ALA A 118 3.67 -10.41 -11.49
N ARG A 119 4.00 -9.15 -11.18
CA ARG A 119 3.05 -8.15 -10.67
C ARG A 119 2.09 -7.69 -11.77
N PHE A 120 2.55 -7.57 -13.03
CA PHE A 120 1.67 -7.34 -14.18
C PHE A 120 0.63 -8.45 -14.38
N VAL A 121 0.97 -9.73 -14.13
CA VAL A 121 0.00 -10.83 -14.17
C VAL A 121 -1.08 -10.67 -13.09
N LEU A 122 -0.71 -10.22 -11.89
CA LEU A 122 -1.67 -9.93 -10.81
C LEU A 122 -2.60 -8.76 -11.18
N PHE A 123 -2.09 -7.70 -11.81
CA PHE A 123 -2.93 -6.63 -12.37
C PHE A 123 -3.94 -7.17 -13.40
N GLY A 124 -3.49 -8.02 -14.33
CA GLY A 124 -4.34 -8.67 -15.33
C GLY A 124 -5.41 -9.61 -14.77
N ARG A 125 -5.22 -10.14 -13.55
CA ARG A 125 -6.21 -10.93 -12.81
C ARG A 125 -7.18 -10.06 -11.99
N ARG A 126 -6.71 -8.95 -11.41
CA ARG A 126 -7.53 -8.07 -10.56
C ARG A 126 -8.43 -7.14 -11.37
N PHE A 127 -8.02 -6.75 -12.56
CA PHE A 127 -8.66 -5.70 -13.34
C PHE A 127 -8.93 -6.15 -14.79
N ASP A 128 -10.18 -6.35 -15.16
CA ASP A 128 -10.54 -6.79 -16.53
C ASP A 128 -10.06 -5.80 -17.60
N PHE A 129 -10.02 -4.51 -17.28
CA PHE A 129 -9.50 -3.50 -18.19
C PHE A 129 -7.99 -3.66 -18.47
N PHE A 130 -7.23 -4.39 -17.63
CA PHE A 130 -5.84 -4.74 -17.94
C PHE A 130 -5.71 -5.65 -19.17
N GLN A 131 -6.71 -6.49 -19.45
CA GLN A 131 -6.75 -7.31 -20.67
C GLN A 131 -6.84 -6.44 -21.93
N ARG A 132 -7.51 -5.27 -21.85
CA ARG A 132 -7.64 -4.35 -23.00
C ARG A 132 -6.31 -3.77 -23.47
N PHE A 133 -5.32 -3.62 -22.59
CA PHE A 133 -3.99 -3.17 -23.01
C PHE A 133 -3.23 -4.21 -23.82
N LEU A 134 -3.63 -5.49 -23.79
CA LEU A 134 -3.07 -6.53 -24.66
C LEU A 134 -3.69 -6.49 -26.07
N THR A 135 -4.91 -5.95 -26.20
CA THR A 135 -5.68 -5.90 -27.45
C THR A 135 -5.70 -4.52 -28.12
N GLU A 136 -5.45 -3.44 -27.38
CA GLU A 136 -5.53 -2.05 -27.85
C GLU A 136 -4.14 -1.37 -27.88
N PRO A 137 -3.51 -1.16 -29.05
CA PRO A 137 -2.14 -0.63 -29.15
C PRO A 137 -1.93 0.76 -28.50
N ALA A 138 -2.95 1.62 -28.53
CA ALA A 138 -2.87 2.95 -27.91
C ALA A 138 -2.81 2.88 -26.37
N LEU A 139 -3.54 1.93 -25.78
CA LEU A 139 -3.46 1.63 -24.36
C LEU A 139 -2.12 0.97 -24.02
N ALA A 140 -1.66 -0.01 -24.81
CA ALA A 140 -0.36 -0.66 -24.65
C ALA A 140 0.80 0.37 -24.59
N LEU A 141 0.79 1.36 -25.48
CA LEU A 141 1.75 2.47 -25.52
C LEU A 141 1.63 3.44 -24.31
N THR A 142 0.51 3.42 -23.61
CA THR A 142 0.31 4.15 -22.35
C THR A 142 0.91 3.38 -21.18
N LEU A 143 0.72 2.06 -21.10
CA LEU A 143 1.38 1.22 -20.08
C LEU A 143 2.90 1.20 -20.23
N SER A 144 3.44 1.20 -21.46
CA SER A 144 4.91 1.21 -21.67
C SER A 144 5.59 2.48 -21.15
N LYS A 145 4.82 3.54 -20.87
CA LYS A 145 5.27 4.80 -20.25
C LYS A 145 5.09 4.83 -18.72
N THR A 146 4.59 3.75 -18.13
CA THR A 146 4.44 3.60 -16.67
C THR A 146 5.57 2.75 -16.08
N ALA A 147 5.96 3.09 -14.86
CA ALA A 147 6.80 2.27 -14.02
C ALA A 147 5.97 1.64 -12.90
N LEU A 148 6.46 0.52 -12.37
CA LEU A 148 5.85 -0.18 -11.25
C LEU A 148 6.51 0.31 -9.95
N TYR A 149 5.69 0.74 -9.01
CA TYR A 149 6.11 1.22 -7.70
C TYR A 149 5.55 0.30 -6.62
N ARG A 150 6.29 0.18 -5.52
CA ARG A 150 5.93 -0.61 -4.34
C ARG A 150 5.88 0.31 -3.12
N PHE A 151 4.74 0.35 -2.45
CA PHE A 151 4.62 0.83 -1.08
C PHE A 151 4.71 -0.38 -0.13
N THR A 152 5.54 -0.31 0.89
CA THR A 152 5.64 -1.33 1.94
C THR A 152 5.08 -0.73 3.23
N ALA A 153 4.00 -1.32 3.75
CA ALA A 153 3.38 -0.85 5.00
C ALA A 153 4.26 -1.26 6.20
N GLU A 154 4.73 -0.27 6.94
CA GLU A 154 5.57 -0.45 8.15
C GLU A 154 4.72 -0.45 9.43
N SER A 155 3.65 0.35 9.45
CA SER A 155 2.57 0.28 10.44
C SER A 155 1.19 0.42 9.78
N CYS A 156 0.16 -0.15 10.41
CA CYS A 156 -1.20 -0.10 9.90
C CYS A 156 -2.26 0.00 11.01
N CYS A 157 -3.18 0.95 10.85
CA CYS A 157 -4.39 1.07 11.66
C CYS A 157 -5.63 0.79 10.81
N TRP A 158 -6.55 -0.02 11.35
CA TRP A 158 -7.92 -0.18 10.86
C TRP A 158 -8.87 0.76 11.59
N VAL A 159 -9.81 1.34 10.84
CA VAL A 159 -10.92 2.15 11.35
C VAL A 159 -12.22 1.52 10.86
N ASP A 160 -13.22 1.44 11.74
CA ASP A 160 -14.57 0.95 11.43
C ASP A 160 -15.60 1.66 12.32
N ASN A 161 -16.15 2.76 11.81
CA ASN A 161 -17.10 3.60 12.54
C ASN A 161 -18.44 2.91 12.84
N GLU A 162 -18.74 1.74 12.24
CA GLU A 162 -19.96 0.98 12.55
C GLU A 162 -19.83 0.25 13.90
N ARG A 163 -18.60 0.00 14.36
CA ARG A 163 -18.30 -0.63 15.66
C ARG A 163 -18.18 0.40 16.77
N ALA A 164 -17.38 1.44 16.54
CA ALA A 164 -17.13 2.52 17.47
C ALA A 164 -16.68 3.78 16.73
N PHE A 165 -17.23 4.94 17.11
CA PHE A 165 -16.96 6.20 16.41
C PHE A 165 -15.50 6.63 16.60
N GLY A 166 -14.71 6.59 15.51
CA GLY A 166 -13.33 7.05 15.49
C GLY A 166 -12.31 6.14 16.19
N GLU A 167 -12.68 4.92 16.58
CA GLU A 167 -11.73 3.96 17.17
C GLU A 167 -10.76 3.42 16.10
N ARG A 168 -9.48 3.24 16.48
CA ARG A 168 -8.36 2.91 15.57
C ARG A 168 -7.62 1.68 16.07
N THR A 169 -7.95 0.50 15.54
CA THR A 169 -7.28 -0.76 15.92
C THR A 169 -5.94 -0.86 15.19
N GLY A 170 -4.83 -0.88 15.93
CA GLY A 170 -3.51 -1.20 15.37
C GLY A 170 -3.44 -2.66 14.94
N LEU A 171 -2.88 -2.92 13.75
CA LEU A 171 -2.70 -4.26 13.19
C LEU A 171 -1.25 -4.74 13.26
N PHE A 172 -0.32 -3.82 13.02
CA PHE A 172 1.13 -3.94 13.18
C PHE A 172 1.78 -2.55 13.14
#